data_AF-A0A9P1GG31-F1
#
_entry.id   AF-A0A9P1GG31-F1
#
_cell.length_a   1.000
_cell.length_b   1.000
_cell.length_c   1.000
_cell.angle_alpha   90.00
_cell.angle_beta   90.00
_cell.angle_gamma   90.00
#
_symmetry.space_group_name_H-M   'P 1'
#
loop_
_entity.id
_entity.type
_entity.pdbx_description
1 polymer ?
#
loop_
_entity_poly.entity_id
_entity_poly.type
_entity_poly.pdbx_seq_one_letter_code
_entity_poly.pdbx_strand_id
1 'polypeptide(L)'
;MAAAAHSFSPDVEAALAKQPGLKASLDEAALQSLARADPTRAAQVVEDLTMKADVRNPSAFISSTLAQNPALRTSTGVGSAESIQELLRPHPDLQKALDEGAMKRLAEVGLQRATELIDELIKRPDVRNPSAFVVHALSRTTAGTNAASVEDVLEAFPTVAARLDDRAQMRVRDSDPVRAKEILNEILNREDLQNPSAFVMKSLGHSRERHDGHGPTGLTMQERDYLAATQVETLLSGYPNLRSRLDGQAIRRMRESDLTRVQEILQEMDSRGDVRNPSAFVVKALADHSALRRPETSLVGAEHTVAAPALLAAQYMLAAQAAQAQLMPQLAIPGLTGLTSQYSQLAGLSGLSGLPGLAASQIAGLTAPQIPQLAAAQLAAPQLTPPGFFLPSADPLQQMLALHPAVTAQLDERAMSSLQATEPARAVQVLEEIVTRGDVQNPSAYVAASLSRGRPEMRTLTTLPGDPAAAAQALGRSRSPRRQAGFP
;
A
#
# COMPACT_ATOMS: atom_id res chain seq x y z
N MET A 1 -56.09 3.03 -5.13
CA MET A 1 -55.07 3.89 -5.77
C MET A 1 -54.78 3.28 -7.13
N ALA A 2 -55.01 4.03 -8.22
CA ALA A 2 -54.70 3.53 -9.57
C ALA A 2 -53.17 3.47 -9.71
N ALA A 3 -52.62 2.29 -10.01
CA ALA A 3 -51.20 2.15 -10.32
C ALA A 3 -50.91 3.02 -11.55
N ALA A 4 -50.01 4.00 -11.39
CA ALA A 4 -49.60 4.84 -12.50
C ALA A 4 -48.97 3.93 -13.56
N ALA A 5 -49.56 3.86 -14.75
CA ALA A 5 -48.98 3.12 -15.85
C ALA A 5 -47.67 3.83 -16.25
N HIS A 6 -46.53 3.19 -15.97
CA HIS A 6 -45.23 3.70 -16.39
C HIS A 6 -45.13 3.49 -17.89
N SER A 7 -45.20 4.57 -18.66
CA SER A 7 -44.96 4.54 -20.10
C SER A 7 -43.45 4.47 -20.33
N PHE A 8 -42.97 3.36 -20.89
CA PHE A 8 -41.57 3.21 -21.25
C PHE A 8 -41.35 3.63 -22.71
N SER A 9 -40.10 3.94 -23.07
CA SER A 9 -39.71 4.06 -24.48
C SER A 9 -39.94 2.73 -25.20
N PRO A 10 -40.31 2.73 -26.50
CA PRO A 10 -40.48 1.50 -27.29
C PRO A 10 -39.24 0.60 -27.27
N ASP A 11 -38.03 1.16 -27.16
CA ASP A 11 -36.79 0.38 -27.09
C ASP A 11 -36.68 -0.40 -25.78
N VAL A 12 -37.09 0.22 -24.67
CA VAL A 12 -37.11 -0.40 -23.34
C VAL A 12 -38.21 -1.45 -23.27
N GLU A 13 -39.39 -1.18 -23.87
CA GLU A 13 -40.46 -2.17 -23.99
C GLU A 13 -40.04 -3.37 -24.83
N ALA A 14 -39.37 -3.14 -25.95
CA ALA A 14 -38.83 -4.20 -26.79
C ALA A 14 -37.79 -5.05 -26.03
N ALA A 15 -36.90 -4.42 -25.26
CA ALA A 15 -35.93 -5.12 -24.43
C ALA A 15 -36.60 -5.96 -23.33
N LEU A 16 -37.61 -5.40 -22.63
CA LEU A 16 -38.39 -6.12 -21.62
C LEU A 16 -39.22 -7.26 -22.23
N ALA A 17 -39.72 -7.09 -23.45
CA ALA A 17 -40.51 -8.10 -24.15
C ALA A 17 -39.68 -9.34 -24.54
N LYS A 18 -38.35 -9.21 -24.71
CA LYS A 18 -37.44 -10.34 -24.95
C LYS A 18 -37.39 -11.33 -23.77
N GLN A 19 -37.70 -10.88 -22.55
CA GLN A 19 -37.76 -11.74 -21.36
C GLN A 19 -39.13 -11.68 -20.66
N PRO A 20 -40.08 -12.52 -21.08
CA PRO A 20 -41.39 -12.58 -20.43
C PRO A 20 -41.24 -12.98 -18.97
N GLY A 21 -41.71 -12.12 -18.07
CA GLY A 21 -41.61 -12.31 -16.61
C GLY A 21 -40.64 -11.35 -15.91
N LEU A 22 -39.64 -10.79 -16.62
CA LEU A 22 -38.71 -9.84 -16.03
C LEU A 22 -39.44 -8.58 -15.53
N LYS A 23 -40.33 -8.01 -16.34
CA LYS A 23 -41.12 -6.83 -15.94
C LYS A 23 -41.94 -7.06 -14.67
N ALA A 24 -42.40 -8.29 -14.43
CA ALA A 24 -43.19 -8.64 -13.24
C ALA A 24 -42.32 -8.92 -12.01
N SER A 25 -41.03 -9.24 -12.18
CA SER A 25 -40.10 -9.45 -11.07
C SER A 25 -39.39 -8.18 -10.61
N LEU A 26 -39.45 -7.11 -11.40
CA LEU A 26 -38.92 -5.80 -11.02
C LEU A 26 -39.84 -5.09 -10.03
N ASP A 27 -39.22 -4.48 -9.02
CA ASP A 27 -39.94 -3.61 -8.10
C ASP A 27 -40.26 -2.24 -8.73
N GLU A 28 -41.17 -1.53 -8.09
CA GLU A 28 -41.64 -0.21 -8.52
C GLU A 28 -40.49 0.81 -8.62
N ALA A 29 -39.48 0.72 -7.74
CA ALA A 29 -38.34 1.63 -7.74
C ALA A 29 -37.43 1.40 -8.95
N ALA A 30 -37.18 0.15 -9.32
CA ALA A 30 -36.42 -0.22 -10.51
C ALA A 30 -37.16 0.18 -11.80
N LEU A 31 -38.49 -0.02 -11.84
CA LEU A 31 -39.33 0.43 -12.95
C LEU A 31 -39.30 1.97 -13.10
N GLN A 32 -39.40 2.71 -11.99
CA GLN A 32 -39.22 4.16 -12.01
C GLN A 32 -37.81 4.58 -12.44
N SER A 33 -36.79 3.84 -12.03
CA SER A 33 -35.40 4.09 -12.45
C SER A 33 -35.24 3.93 -13.96
N LEU A 34 -35.81 2.87 -14.55
CA LEU A 34 -35.83 2.65 -16.00
C LEU A 34 -36.60 3.75 -16.75
N ALA A 35 -37.73 4.19 -16.21
CA ALA A 35 -38.56 5.22 -16.84
C ALA A 35 -37.89 6.61 -16.84
N ARG A 36 -37.03 6.90 -15.85
CA ARG A 36 -36.29 8.18 -15.75
C ARG A 36 -34.95 8.18 -16.48
N ALA A 37 -34.36 7.03 -16.71
CA ALA A 37 -33.08 6.90 -17.39
C ALA A 37 -33.21 7.23 -18.89
N ASP A 38 -32.07 7.52 -19.53
CA ASP A 38 -31.99 7.61 -20.99
C ASP A 38 -32.54 6.32 -21.62
N PRO A 39 -33.44 6.39 -22.61
CA PRO A 39 -34.14 5.22 -23.14
C PRO A 39 -33.19 4.18 -23.73
N THR A 40 -32.12 4.62 -24.40
CA THR A 40 -31.14 3.73 -25.01
C THR A 40 -30.29 3.07 -23.93
N ARG A 41 -29.93 3.79 -22.86
CA ARG A 41 -29.23 3.21 -21.69
C ARG A 41 -30.12 2.23 -20.91
N ALA A 42 -31.38 2.57 -20.67
CA ALA A 42 -32.33 1.70 -19.99
C ALA A 42 -32.50 0.37 -20.74
N ALA A 43 -32.67 0.42 -22.07
CA ALA A 43 -32.77 -0.77 -22.91
C ALA A 43 -31.50 -1.63 -22.81
N GLN A 44 -30.33 -1.00 -22.82
CA GLN A 44 -29.06 -1.70 -22.65
C GLN A 44 -28.93 -2.37 -21.27
N VAL A 45 -29.30 -1.70 -20.18
CA VAL A 45 -29.23 -2.30 -18.84
C VAL A 45 -30.16 -3.51 -18.72
N VAL A 46 -31.32 -3.46 -19.37
CA VAL A 46 -32.22 -4.62 -19.48
C VAL A 46 -31.54 -5.75 -20.25
N GLU A 47 -30.89 -5.46 -21.38
CA GLU A 47 -30.16 -6.45 -22.16
C GLU A 47 -28.94 -7.04 -21.41
N ASP A 48 -28.16 -6.22 -20.70
CA ASP A 48 -27.06 -6.65 -19.83
C ASP A 48 -27.55 -7.62 -18.74
N LEU A 49 -28.73 -7.33 -18.17
CA LEU A 49 -29.39 -8.21 -17.20
C LEU A 49 -29.79 -9.55 -17.85
N THR A 50 -30.26 -9.54 -19.10
CA THR A 50 -30.60 -10.78 -19.82
C THR A 50 -29.38 -11.66 -20.12
N MET A 51 -28.23 -11.05 -20.40
CA MET A 51 -26.97 -11.78 -20.63
C MET A 51 -26.42 -12.39 -19.34
N LYS A 52 -26.66 -11.77 -18.18
CA LYS A 52 -26.31 -12.29 -16.87
C LYS A 52 -27.44 -13.18 -16.34
N ALA A 53 -27.51 -14.41 -16.84
CA ALA A 53 -28.58 -15.36 -16.52
C ALA A 53 -28.78 -15.65 -15.01
N ASP A 54 -27.78 -15.34 -14.15
CA ASP A 54 -27.79 -15.61 -12.70
C ASP A 54 -27.76 -14.34 -11.84
N VAL A 55 -28.65 -13.38 -12.11
CA VAL A 55 -28.82 -12.21 -11.22
C VAL A 55 -29.92 -12.49 -10.21
N ARG A 56 -29.51 -12.77 -8.95
CA ARG A 56 -30.42 -13.08 -7.83
C ARG A 56 -31.46 -12.00 -7.53
N ASN A 57 -31.13 -10.73 -7.75
CA ASN A 57 -32.02 -9.60 -7.51
C ASN A 57 -31.97 -8.62 -8.69
N PRO A 58 -32.88 -8.74 -9.68
CA PRO A 58 -32.85 -7.93 -10.89
C PRO A 58 -33.12 -6.45 -10.61
N SER A 59 -34.01 -6.13 -9.68
CA SER A 59 -34.33 -4.75 -9.31
C SER A 59 -33.11 -3.99 -8.79
N ALA A 60 -32.38 -4.61 -7.86
CA ALA A 60 -31.16 -4.02 -7.30
C ALA A 60 -30.07 -3.84 -8.38
N PHE A 61 -29.95 -4.79 -9.31
CA PHE A 61 -28.99 -4.69 -10.42
C PHE A 61 -29.31 -3.49 -11.31
N ILE A 62 -30.57 -3.31 -11.73
CA ILE A 62 -30.97 -2.20 -12.59
C ILE A 62 -30.75 -0.85 -11.91
N SER A 63 -31.24 -0.67 -10.68
CA SER A 63 -31.09 0.60 -9.96
C SER A 63 -29.63 0.95 -9.68
N SER A 64 -28.81 -0.03 -9.26
CA SER A 64 -27.38 0.21 -9.01
C SER A 64 -26.62 0.50 -10.30
N THR A 65 -26.91 -0.21 -11.39
CA THR A 65 -26.22 -0.03 -12.68
C THR A 65 -26.54 1.33 -13.31
N LEU A 66 -27.79 1.77 -13.23
CA LEU A 66 -28.21 3.10 -13.71
C LEU A 66 -27.67 4.23 -12.83
N ALA A 67 -27.61 4.03 -11.50
CA ALA A 67 -27.04 5.02 -10.59
C ALA A 67 -25.52 5.18 -10.78
N GLN A 68 -24.80 4.07 -10.99
CA GLN A 68 -23.35 4.09 -11.20
C GLN A 68 -22.97 4.59 -12.60
N ASN A 69 -23.76 4.27 -13.62
CA ASN A 69 -23.45 4.55 -15.02
C ASN A 69 -24.70 5.07 -15.75
N PRO A 70 -25.10 6.33 -15.52
CA PRO A 70 -26.28 6.92 -16.14
C PRO A 70 -26.12 7.19 -17.64
N ALA A 71 -24.88 7.32 -18.13
CA ALA A 71 -24.59 7.53 -19.54
C ALA A 71 -24.63 6.21 -20.35
N LEU A 72 -24.91 6.33 -21.66
CA LEU A 72 -24.91 5.23 -22.60
C LEU A 72 -23.55 4.51 -22.60
N ARG A 73 -23.52 3.19 -22.33
CA ARG A 73 -22.36 2.39 -22.71
C ARG A 73 -22.52 2.09 -24.18
N THR A 74 -21.64 2.57 -25.04
CA THR A 74 -21.61 2.14 -26.44
C THR A 74 -21.37 0.63 -26.45
N SER A 75 -22.40 -0.15 -26.76
CA SER A 75 -22.41 -1.63 -26.65
C SER A 75 -21.46 -2.32 -27.62
N THR A 76 -20.87 -1.59 -28.56
CA THR A 76 -19.61 -1.97 -29.20
C THR A 76 -18.49 -1.71 -28.20
N GLY A 77 -18.24 -2.65 -27.29
CA GLY A 77 -17.24 -2.57 -26.22
C GLY A 77 -15.79 -2.37 -26.67
N VAL A 78 -15.52 -2.18 -27.97
CA VAL A 78 -14.27 -1.59 -28.44
C VAL A 78 -14.43 -0.09 -28.31
N GLY A 79 -13.79 0.51 -27.31
CA GLY A 79 -13.67 1.96 -27.27
C GLY A 79 -13.04 2.39 -28.58
N SER A 80 -13.77 3.12 -29.42
CA SER A 80 -13.19 3.64 -30.65
C SER A 80 -11.89 4.36 -30.27
N ALA A 81 -10.84 4.19 -31.08
CA ALA A 81 -9.59 4.92 -30.87
C ALA A 81 -9.85 6.43 -30.73
N GLU A 82 -10.89 6.94 -31.40
CA GLU A 82 -11.36 8.32 -31.29
C GLU A 82 -11.89 8.65 -29.89
N SER A 83 -12.63 7.76 -29.23
CA SER A 83 -13.15 7.99 -27.87
C SER A 83 -12.02 8.02 -26.83
N ILE A 84 -10.93 7.29 -27.04
CA ILE A 84 -9.76 7.37 -26.16
C ILE A 84 -8.94 8.63 -26.45
N GLN A 85 -8.84 9.03 -27.71
CA GLN A 85 -8.25 10.34 -28.07
C GLN A 85 -9.06 11.49 -27.46
N GLU A 86 -10.39 11.37 -27.41
CA GLU A 86 -11.28 12.31 -26.74
C GLU A 86 -10.97 12.44 -25.25
N LEU A 87 -10.80 11.30 -24.55
CA LEU A 87 -10.42 11.25 -23.13
C LEU A 87 -9.02 11.81 -22.87
N LEU A 88 -8.09 11.64 -23.81
CA LEU A 88 -6.71 12.14 -23.69
C LEU A 88 -6.56 13.59 -24.15
N ARG A 89 -7.57 14.18 -24.80
CA ARG A 89 -7.54 15.57 -25.26
C ARG A 89 -7.22 16.58 -24.15
N PRO A 90 -7.74 16.44 -22.91
CA PRO A 90 -7.37 17.32 -21.79
C PRO A 90 -5.92 17.11 -21.30
N HIS A 91 -5.24 16.04 -21.72
CA HIS A 91 -3.92 15.61 -21.24
C HIS A 91 -2.95 15.35 -22.40
N PRO A 92 -2.49 16.39 -23.12
CA PRO A 92 -1.65 16.24 -24.31
C PRO A 92 -0.29 15.57 -24.02
N ASP A 93 0.22 15.69 -22.79
CA ASP A 93 1.47 15.06 -22.37
C ASP A 93 1.34 13.53 -22.29
N LEU A 94 0.23 13.03 -21.71
CA LEU A 94 -0.07 11.60 -21.69
C LEU A 94 -0.32 11.06 -23.10
N GLN A 95 -1.01 11.83 -23.94
CA GLN A 95 -1.26 11.45 -25.33
C GLN A 95 0.04 11.25 -26.12
N LYS A 96 1.06 12.09 -25.90
CA LYS A 96 2.38 11.94 -26.52
C LYS A 96 3.21 10.82 -25.91
N ALA A 97 3.00 10.52 -24.63
CA ALA A 97 3.77 9.52 -23.91
C ALA A 97 3.26 8.09 -24.10
N LEU A 98 1.97 7.92 -24.44
CA LEU A 98 1.37 6.63 -24.79
C LEU A 98 1.71 6.25 -26.24
N ASP A 99 2.25 5.05 -26.42
CA ASP A 99 2.53 4.49 -27.74
C ASP A 99 1.27 3.90 -28.40
N GLU A 100 1.36 3.63 -29.70
CA GLU A 100 0.25 3.07 -30.49
C GLU A 100 -0.24 1.72 -29.93
N GLY A 101 0.67 0.92 -29.36
CA GLY A 101 0.34 -0.38 -28.76
C GLY A 101 -0.51 -0.23 -27.49
N ALA A 102 -0.14 0.68 -26.60
CA ALA A 102 -0.90 1.01 -25.40
C ALA A 102 -2.25 1.63 -25.75
N MET A 103 -2.30 2.53 -26.73
CA MET A 103 -3.55 3.12 -27.25
C MET A 103 -4.50 2.07 -27.81
N LYS A 104 -3.98 1.13 -28.63
CA LYS A 104 -4.76 0.02 -29.16
C LYS A 104 -5.31 -0.88 -28.04
N ARG A 105 -4.50 -1.18 -27.02
CA ARG A 105 -4.96 -1.99 -25.88
C ARG A 105 -6.02 -1.28 -25.04
N LEU A 106 -5.90 0.04 -24.85
CA LEU A 106 -6.96 0.82 -24.21
C LEU A 106 -8.27 0.73 -25.00
N ALA A 107 -8.20 0.74 -26.33
CA ALA A 107 -9.37 0.61 -27.22
C ALA A 107 -10.06 -0.74 -27.05
N GLU A 108 -9.27 -1.82 -26.89
CA GLU A 108 -9.79 -3.18 -26.74
C GLU A 108 -10.50 -3.45 -25.41
N VAL A 109 -10.10 -2.79 -24.31
CA VAL A 109 -10.67 -3.07 -22.97
C VAL A 109 -11.92 -2.22 -22.65
N GLY A 110 -12.26 -1.29 -23.55
CA GLY A 110 -13.47 -0.47 -23.47
C GLY A 110 -13.26 0.84 -22.70
N LEU A 111 -14.13 1.81 -23.01
CA LEU A 111 -13.96 3.21 -22.60
C LEU A 111 -13.85 3.39 -21.08
N GLN A 112 -14.69 2.71 -20.31
CA GLN A 112 -14.73 2.87 -18.85
C GLN A 112 -13.41 2.47 -18.20
N ARG A 113 -12.87 1.31 -18.56
CA ARG A 113 -11.60 0.85 -18.00
C ARG A 113 -10.43 1.71 -18.48
N ALA A 114 -10.49 2.18 -19.73
CA ALA A 114 -9.53 3.14 -20.23
C ALA A 114 -9.55 4.44 -19.42
N THR A 115 -10.74 4.99 -19.10
CA THR A 115 -10.89 6.17 -18.24
C THR A 115 -10.27 5.96 -16.87
N GLU A 116 -10.54 4.83 -16.21
CA GLU A 116 -9.97 4.52 -14.90
C GLU A 116 -8.43 4.49 -14.90
N LEU A 117 -7.83 3.90 -15.94
CA LEU A 117 -6.38 3.84 -16.07
C LEU A 117 -5.74 5.18 -16.41
N ILE A 118 -6.43 6.00 -17.23
CA ILE A 118 -6.00 7.36 -17.53
C ILE A 118 -6.07 8.21 -16.25
N ASP A 119 -7.15 8.12 -15.47
CA ASP A 119 -7.28 8.79 -14.17
C ASP A 119 -6.20 8.35 -13.18
N GLU A 120 -5.82 7.07 -13.17
CA GLU A 120 -4.73 6.57 -12.35
C GLU A 120 -3.37 7.13 -12.77
N LEU A 121 -3.12 7.24 -14.09
CA LEU A 121 -1.91 7.90 -14.62
C LEU A 121 -1.87 9.39 -14.27
N ILE A 122 -3.01 10.09 -14.34
CA ILE A 122 -3.09 11.52 -13.96
C ILE A 122 -2.73 11.72 -12.49
N LYS A 123 -3.16 10.79 -11.61
CA LYS A 123 -2.82 10.81 -10.18
C LYS A 123 -1.34 10.47 -9.90
N ARG A 124 -0.64 9.86 -10.86
CA ARG A 124 0.75 9.38 -10.74
C ARG A 124 1.65 9.99 -11.82
N PRO A 125 1.97 11.29 -11.73
CA PRO A 125 2.78 11.98 -12.75
C PRO A 125 4.24 11.49 -12.80
N ASP A 126 4.68 10.70 -11.80
CA ASP A 126 6.01 10.13 -11.67
C ASP A 126 6.22 8.83 -12.48
N VAL A 127 5.19 8.34 -13.18
CA VAL A 127 5.28 7.13 -13.99
C VAL A 127 6.22 7.34 -15.18
N ARG A 128 7.44 6.81 -15.06
CA ARG A 128 8.52 6.94 -16.06
C ARG A 128 8.14 6.42 -17.46
N ASN A 129 7.26 5.44 -17.55
CA ASN A 129 6.78 4.86 -18.81
C ASN A 129 5.27 4.56 -18.72
N PRO A 130 4.39 5.49 -19.15
CA PRO A 130 2.95 5.33 -19.05
C PRO A 130 2.41 4.22 -19.97
N SER A 131 3.03 3.98 -21.14
CA SER A 131 2.64 2.87 -22.03
C SER A 131 2.81 1.52 -21.34
N ALA A 132 3.97 1.28 -20.71
CA ALA A 132 4.23 0.05 -19.99
C ALA A 132 3.29 -0.12 -18.80
N PHE A 133 2.98 0.97 -18.09
CA PHE A 133 2.01 0.96 -17.00
C PHE A 133 0.62 0.52 -17.49
N VAL A 134 0.11 1.13 -18.57
CA VAL A 134 -1.20 0.78 -19.15
C VAL A 134 -1.22 -0.68 -19.60
N VAL A 135 -0.23 -1.13 -20.36
CA VAL A 135 -0.15 -2.52 -20.84
C VAL A 135 -0.12 -3.49 -19.67
N HIS A 136 0.64 -3.19 -18.61
CA HIS A 136 0.72 -4.03 -17.42
C HIS A 136 -0.60 -4.03 -16.64
N ALA A 137 -1.24 -2.87 -16.45
CA ALA A 137 -2.48 -2.76 -15.72
C ALA A 137 -3.64 -3.46 -16.45
N LEU A 138 -3.70 -3.33 -17.77
CA LEU A 138 -4.67 -4.03 -18.60
C LEU A 138 -4.46 -5.55 -18.58
N SER A 139 -3.21 -6.01 -18.65
CA SER A 139 -2.88 -7.44 -18.59
C SER A 139 -3.27 -8.08 -17.26
N ARG A 140 -3.21 -7.32 -16.15
CA ARG A 140 -3.70 -7.78 -14.84
C ARG A 140 -5.22 -7.88 -14.80
N THR A 141 -5.94 -6.92 -15.37
CA THR A 141 -7.41 -6.91 -15.28
C THR A 141 -8.10 -7.86 -16.23
N THR A 142 -7.61 -8.01 -17.47
CA THR A 142 -8.18 -9.00 -18.40
C THR A 142 -7.96 -10.41 -17.90
N ALA A 143 -6.89 -10.64 -17.15
CA ALA A 143 -6.61 -11.90 -16.51
C ALA A 143 -7.47 -12.16 -15.26
N GLY A 144 -8.13 -11.14 -14.69
CA GLY A 144 -9.04 -11.27 -13.55
C GLY A 144 -10.50 -11.53 -13.93
N THR A 145 -11.00 -10.93 -15.01
CA THR A 145 -12.41 -11.09 -15.45
C THR A 145 -12.65 -12.35 -16.27
N ASN A 146 -11.61 -12.86 -16.93
CA ASN A 146 -11.56 -14.22 -17.47
C ASN A 146 -10.40 -14.95 -16.80
N ALA A 147 -10.36 -14.92 -15.46
CA ALA A 147 -9.45 -15.77 -14.70
C ALA A 147 -9.89 -17.22 -14.94
N ALA A 148 -9.44 -17.74 -16.08
CA ALA A 148 -9.37 -19.15 -16.38
C ALA A 148 -8.84 -19.78 -15.11
N SER A 149 -9.58 -20.75 -14.57
CA SER A 149 -9.16 -21.46 -13.38
C SER A 149 -7.72 -21.95 -13.60
N VAL A 150 -6.95 -22.20 -12.54
CA VAL A 150 -5.59 -22.71 -12.77
C VAL A 150 -5.63 -24.03 -13.55
N GLU A 151 -6.70 -24.81 -13.38
CA GLU A 151 -7.05 -25.96 -14.23
C GLU A 151 -7.18 -25.57 -15.70
N ASP A 152 -7.96 -24.55 -16.05
CA ASP A 152 -8.10 -24.08 -17.44
C ASP A 152 -6.75 -23.62 -18.02
N VAL A 153 -5.89 -23.03 -17.19
CA VAL A 153 -4.53 -22.64 -17.58
C VAL A 153 -3.67 -23.88 -17.86
N LEU A 154 -3.71 -24.90 -17.00
CA LEU A 154 -3.00 -26.16 -17.23
C LEU A 154 -3.53 -26.91 -18.46
N GLU A 155 -4.86 -26.87 -18.69
CA GLU A 155 -5.51 -27.43 -19.88
C GLU A 155 -5.10 -26.70 -21.16
N ALA A 156 -4.85 -25.39 -21.10
CA ALA A 156 -4.32 -24.62 -22.22
C ALA A 156 -2.86 -24.98 -22.56
N PHE A 157 -2.11 -25.62 -21.65
CA PHE A 157 -0.70 -25.98 -21.82
C PHE A 157 -0.41 -27.47 -21.56
N PRO A 158 -1.05 -28.40 -22.31
CA PRO A 158 -0.99 -29.83 -21.99
C PRO A 158 0.43 -30.41 -22.11
N THR A 159 1.24 -29.91 -23.04
CA THR A 159 2.62 -30.37 -23.25
C THR A 159 3.55 -29.96 -22.11
N VAL A 160 3.36 -28.77 -21.53
CA VAL A 160 4.13 -28.31 -20.37
C VAL A 160 3.65 -29.03 -19.12
N ALA A 161 2.33 -29.10 -18.92
CA ALA A 161 1.73 -29.79 -17.77
C ALA A 161 2.20 -31.24 -17.65
N ALA A 162 2.24 -31.98 -18.76
CA ALA A 162 2.74 -33.36 -18.79
C ALA A 162 4.24 -33.50 -18.44
N ARG A 163 5.03 -32.43 -18.56
CA ARG A 163 6.47 -32.42 -18.18
C ARG A 163 6.69 -31.96 -16.74
N LEU A 164 5.69 -31.41 -16.07
CA LEU A 164 5.76 -31.00 -14.67
C LEU A 164 5.52 -32.21 -13.77
N ASP A 165 6.32 -32.33 -12.70
CA ASP A 165 6.08 -33.30 -11.65
C ASP A 165 4.88 -32.89 -10.76
N ASP A 166 4.36 -33.84 -9.98
CA ASP A 166 3.18 -33.64 -9.14
C ASP A 166 3.33 -32.44 -8.19
N ARG A 167 4.55 -32.18 -7.70
CA ARG A 167 4.83 -31.10 -6.77
C ARG A 167 4.80 -29.74 -7.46
N ALA A 168 5.37 -29.63 -8.66
CA ALA A 168 5.32 -28.43 -9.48
C ALA A 168 3.89 -28.16 -9.96
N GLN A 169 3.14 -29.18 -10.38
CA GLN A 169 1.72 -29.02 -10.73
C GLN A 169 0.90 -28.52 -9.54
N MET A 170 1.08 -29.11 -8.35
CA MET A 170 0.42 -28.65 -7.13
C MET A 170 0.77 -27.20 -6.81
N ARG A 171 2.04 -26.80 -6.96
CA ARG A 171 2.44 -25.39 -6.78
C ARG A 171 1.84 -24.44 -7.80
N VAL A 172 1.65 -24.88 -9.04
CA VAL A 172 0.95 -24.09 -10.06
C VAL A 172 -0.50 -23.92 -9.65
N ARG A 173 -1.21 -25.00 -9.27
CA ARG A 173 -2.60 -24.97 -8.78
C ARG A 173 -2.80 -24.05 -7.58
N ASP A 174 -1.85 -24.03 -6.66
CA ASP A 174 -1.88 -23.16 -5.48
C ASP A 174 -1.49 -21.69 -5.79
N SER A 175 -1.08 -21.38 -7.02
CA SER A 175 -0.65 -20.04 -7.43
C SER A 175 -1.74 -19.25 -8.15
N ASP A 176 -1.54 -17.94 -8.26
CA ASP A 176 -2.43 -17.07 -9.03
C ASP A 176 -2.46 -17.51 -10.51
N PRO A 177 -3.65 -17.65 -11.14
CA PRO A 177 -3.78 -18.17 -12.50
C PRO A 177 -3.06 -17.33 -13.56
N VAL A 178 -2.95 -16.01 -13.34
CA VAL A 178 -2.21 -15.11 -14.23
C VAL A 178 -0.72 -15.45 -14.16
N ARG A 179 -0.20 -15.59 -12.94
CA ARG A 179 1.20 -15.93 -12.72
C ARG A 179 1.55 -17.33 -13.22
N ALA A 180 0.67 -18.30 -12.98
CA ALA A 180 0.78 -19.65 -13.54
C ALA A 180 0.93 -19.60 -15.06
N LYS A 181 0.03 -18.87 -15.74
CA LYS A 181 0.03 -18.71 -17.19
C LYS A 181 1.30 -18.04 -17.71
N GLU A 182 1.80 -17.01 -17.02
CA GLU A 182 3.08 -16.36 -17.37
C GLU A 182 4.25 -17.35 -17.32
N ILE A 183 4.38 -18.10 -16.22
CA ILE A 183 5.48 -19.05 -16.02
C ILE A 183 5.40 -20.17 -17.05
N LEU A 184 4.21 -20.71 -17.32
CA LEU A 184 4.01 -21.76 -18.31
C LEU A 184 4.32 -21.28 -19.74
N ASN A 185 3.96 -20.04 -20.08
CA ASN A 185 4.37 -19.41 -21.35
C ASN A 185 5.89 -19.21 -21.42
N GLU A 186 6.55 -18.83 -20.32
CA GLU A 186 8.01 -18.69 -20.30
C GLU A 186 8.70 -20.03 -20.53
N ILE A 187 8.13 -21.13 -20.02
CA ILE A 187 8.63 -22.50 -20.28
C ILE A 187 8.46 -22.87 -21.75
N LEU A 188 7.31 -22.56 -22.36
CA LEU A 188 7.10 -22.81 -23.79
C LEU A 188 8.09 -22.05 -24.68
N ASN A 189 8.40 -20.81 -24.32
CA ASN A 189 9.33 -19.97 -25.07
C ASN A 189 10.81 -20.38 -24.86
N ARG A 190 11.11 -21.28 -23.92
CA ARG A 190 12.45 -21.81 -23.66
C ARG A 190 12.56 -23.26 -24.11
N GLU A 191 12.97 -23.43 -25.36
CA GLU A 191 13.18 -24.76 -25.96
C GLU A 191 14.30 -25.56 -25.27
N ASP A 192 15.26 -24.87 -24.64
CA ASP A 192 16.43 -25.44 -23.97
C ASP A 192 16.21 -25.82 -22.50
N LEU A 193 14.98 -25.69 -21.99
CA LEU A 193 14.68 -25.95 -20.59
C LEU A 193 14.63 -27.46 -20.30
N GLN A 194 15.73 -27.99 -19.73
CA GLN A 194 15.85 -29.41 -19.39
C GLN A 194 14.89 -29.84 -18.26
N ASN A 195 14.68 -28.98 -17.25
CA ASN A 195 13.85 -29.30 -16.08
C ASN A 195 12.79 -28.20 -15.83
N PRO A 196 11.57 -28.34 -16.40
CA PRO A 196 10.50 -27.37 -16.21
C PRO A 196 9.96 -27.34 -14.78
N SER A 197 9.91 -28.48 -14.07
CA SER A 197 9.46 -28.54 -12.68
C SER A 197 10.33 -27.67 -11.75
N ALA A 198 11.65 -27.78 -11.87
CA ALA A 198 12.57 -26.97 -11.08
C ALA A 198 12.44 -25.47 -11.42
N PHE A 199 12.19 -25.13 -12.69
CA PHE A 199 11.95 -23.76 -13.11
C PHE A 199 10.66 -23.20 -12.49
N VAL A 200 9.55 -23.94 -12.56
CA VAL A 200 8.28 -23.56 -11.91
C VAL A 200 8.47 -23.34 -10.41
N MET A 201 9.09 -24.30 -9.73
CA MET A 201 9.34 -24.22 -8.29
C MET A 201 10.20 -23.01 -7.92
N LYS A 202 11.22 -22.71 -8.73
CA LYS A 202 12.08 -21.54 -8.56
C LYS A 202 11.29 -20.25 -8.81
N SER A 203 10.59 -20.14 -9.93
CA SER A 203 9.87 -18.94 -10.34
C SER A 203 8.71 -18.59 -9.39
N LEU A 204 7.98 -19.59 -8.90
CA LEU A 204 6.94 -19.40 -7.88
C LEU A 204 7.53 -19.16 -6.47
N GLY A 205 8.67 -19.77 -6.15
CA GLY A 205 9.38 -19.54 -4.89
C GLY A 205 9.91 -18.12 -4.75
N HIS A 206 10.51 -17.58 -5.81
CA HIS A 206 11.03 -16.20 -5.82
C HIS A 206 9.91 -15.16 -5.86
N SER A 207 8.73 -15.51 -6.40
CA SER A 207 7.58 -14.64 -6.38
C SER A 207 7.04 -14.44 -4.96
N ARG A 208 7.09 -15.45 -4.08
CA ARG A 208 6.65 -15.29 -2.69
C ARG A 208 7.56 -14.31 -1.93
N GLU A 209 8.88 -14.42 -2.11
CA GLU A 209 9.84 -13.48 -1.51
C GLU A 209 9.81 -12.07 -2.12
N ARG A 210 9.35 -11.90 -3.37
CA ARG A 210 9.22 -10.58 -4.01
C ARG A 210 7.86 -9.93 -3.82
N HIS A 211 6.79 -10.70 -3.62
CA HIS A 211 5.44 -10.17 -3.47
C HIS A 211 5.13 -9.68 -2.05
N ASP A 212 5.89 -10.14 -1.04
CA ASP A 212 5.89 -9.54 0.30
C ASP A 212 6.71 -8.22 0.34
N GLY A 213 7.52 -7.96 -0.69
CA GLY A 213 8.35 -6.76 -0.83
C GLY A 213 7.73 -5.61 -1.63
N HIS A 214 6.77 -5.84 -2.54
CA HIS A 214 6.16 -4.80 -3.38
C HIS A 214 4.66 -5.05 -3.65
N GLY A 215 3.85 -5.09 -2.59
CA GLY A 215 2.40 -4.86 -2.71
C GLY A 215 2.06 -3.44 -3.23
N PRO A 216 0.85 -3.23 -3.78
CA PRO A 216 0.44 -2.05 -4.57
C PRO A 216 0.22 -0.78 -3.75
N THR A 217 0.44 -0.81 -2.44
CA THR A 217 0.64 0.39 -1.64
C THR A 217 2.02 0.92 -2.00
N GLY A 218 2.09 2.03 -2.75
CA GLY A 218 3.31 2.78 -3.08
C GLY A 218 4.05 3.37 -1.87
N LEU A 219 3.94 2.70 -0.71
CA LEU A 219 4.61 3.01 0.52
C LEU A 219 6.06 2.59 0.40
N THR A 220 6.93 3.56 0.63
CA THR A 220 8.37 3.41 0.78
C THR A 220 8.69 2.35 1.85
N MET A 221 9.89 1.76 1.78
CA MET A 221 10.36 0.80 2.79
C MET A 221 10.23 1.36 4.21
N GLN A 222 10.50 2.66 4.38
CA GLN A 222 10.38 3.37 5.66
C GLN A 222 8.93 3.48 6.17
N GLU A 223 7.96 3.70 5.28
CA GLU A 223 6.54 3.74 5.64
C GLU A 223 6.01 2.35 6.02
N ARG A 224 6.53 1.28 5.40
CA ARG A 224 6.16 -0.09 5.76
C ARG A 224 6.71 -0.47 7.13
N ASP A 225 7.97 -0.15 7.40
CA ASP A 225 8.58 -0.36 8.71
C ASP A 225 7.82 0.43 9.80
N TYR A 226 7.36 1.64 9.49
CA TYR A 226 6.54 2.44 10.39
C TYR A 226 5.15 1.82 10.65
N LEU A 227 4.46 1.34 9.60
CA LEU A 227 3.16 0.68 9.74
C LEU A 227 3.27 -0.63 10.52
N ALA A 228 4.25 -1.48 10.19
CA ALA A 228 4.51 -2.72 10.91
C ALA A 228 4.86 -2.44 12.38
N ALA A 229 5.68 -1.42 12.64
CA ALA A 229 5.96 -0.97 14.00
C ALA A 229 4.68 -0.53 14.73
N THR A 230 3.82 0.24 14.08
CA THR A 230 2.55 0.74 14.66
C THR A 230 1.59 -0.41 14.96
N GLN A 231 1.50 -1.40 14.06
CA GLN A 231 0.62 -2.56 14.24
C GLN A 231 1.10 -3.47 15.37
N VAL A 232 2.40 -3.77 15.44
CA VAL A 232 2.98 -4.53 16.55
C VAL A 232 2.81 -3.78 17.88
N GLU A 233 3.00 -2.46 17.89
CA GLU A 233 2.78 -1.65 19.10
C GLU A 233 1.30 -1.66 19.54
N THR A 234 0.39 -1.64 18.58
CA THR A 234 -1.06 -1.75 18.83
C THR A 234 -1.40 -3.11 19.43
N LEU A 235 -0.84 -4.21 18.92
CA LEU A 235 -1.02 -5.54 19.51
C LEU A 235 -0.44 -5.61 20.93
N LEU A 236 0.77 -5.08 21.14
CA LEU A 236 1.43 -5.06 22.44
C LEU A 236 0.70 -4.18 23.48
N SER A 237 -0.09 -3.20 23.05
CA SER A 237 -0.92 -2.39 23.95
C SER A 237 -1.99 -3.22 24.67
N GLY A 238 -2.43 -4.34 24.08
CA GLY A 238 -3.31 -5.32 24.72
C GLY A 238 -2.62 -6.20 25.76
N TYR A 239 -1.28 -6.24 25.78
CA TYR A 239 -0.49 -7.09 26.68
C TYR A 239 0.59 -6.27 27.43
N PRO A 240 0.20 -5.35 28.33
CA PRO A 240 1.14 -4.41 28.97
C PRO A 240 2.24 -5.11 29.77
N ASN A 241 1.94 -6.28 30.37
CA ASN A 241 2.91 -7.08 31.13
C ASN A 241 3.96 -7.73 30.23
N LEU A 242 3.61 -8.10 29.00
CA LEU A 242 4.55 -8.67 28.04
C LEU A 242 5.41 -7.58 27.40
N ARG A 243 4.79 -6.43 27.08
CA ARG A 243 5.47 -5.29 26.44
C ARG A 243 6.71 -4.81 27.22
N SER A 244 6.63 -4.75 28.55
CA SER A 244 7.76 -4.32 29.40
C SER A 244 8.87 -5.37 29.54
N ARG A 245 8.60 -6.64 29.20
CA ARG A 245 9.54 -7.76 29.34
C ARG A 245 10.18 -8.17 28.01
N LEU A 246 9.63 -7.75 26.87
CA LEU A 246 10.18 -8.02 25.56
C LEU A 246 11.36 -7.08 25.26
N ASP A 247 12.44 -7.64 24.72
CA ASP A 247 13.59 -6.87 24.28
C ASP A 247 13.41 -6.32 22.86
N GLY A 248 14.30 -5.40 22.47
CA GLY A 248 14.26 -4.79 21.14
C GLY A 248 14.45 -5.78 20.00
N GLN A 249 15.12 -6.92 20.23
CA GLN A 249 15.34 -7.94 19.21
C GLN A 249 14.06 -8.72 18.91
N ALA A 250 13.35 -9.14 19.96
CA ALA A 250 12.05 -9.80 19.82
C ALA A 250 11.03 -8.88 19.15
N ILE A 251 10.97 -7.60 19.55
CA ILE A 251 10.09 -6.62 18.92
C ILE A 251 10.45 -6.43 17.44
N ARG A 252 11.73 -6.33 17.09
CA ARG A 252 12.16 -6.23 15.68
C ARG A 252 11.73 -7.46 14.88
N ARG A 253 11.92 -8.67 15.42
CA ARG A 253 11.47 -9.92 14.78
C ARG A 253 9.95 -9.99 14.60
N MET A 254 9.17 -9.48 15.55
CA MET A 254 7.71 -9.38 15.42
C MET A 254 7.30 -8.43 14.28
N ARG A 255 8.01 -7.32 14.09
CA ARG A 255 7.75 -6.36 12.99
C ARG A 255 8.03 -6.94 11.61
N GLU A 256 8.98 -7.86 11.52
CA GLU A 256 9.36 -8.55 10.27
C GLU A 256 8.48 -9.78 9.99
N SER A 257 7.57 -10.15 10.89
CA SER A 257 6.77 -11.37 10.81
C SER A 257 5.29 -11.08 10.52
N ASP A 258 4.53 -12.11 10.14
CA ASP A 258 3.08 -12.02 9.97
C ASP A 258 2.39 -11.66 11.30
N LEU A 259 1.57 -10.60 11.28
CA LEU A 259 0.85 -10.08 12.46
C LEU A 259 -0.08 -11.12 13.07
N THR A 260 -0.70 -11.96 12.23
CA THR A 260 -1.62 -13.01 12.71
C THR A 260 -0.85 -13.99 13.60
N ARG A 261 0.34 -14.38 13.15
CA ARG A 261 1.22 -15.27 13.91
C ARG A 261 1.75 -14.61 15.18
N VAL A 262 2.11 -13.34 15.11
CA VAL A 262 2.52 -12.55 16.28
C VAL A 262 1.41 -12.51 17.33
N GLN A 263 0.16 -12.28 16.92
CA GLN A 263 -0.99 -12.28 17.80
C GLN A 263 -1.20 -13.65 18.48
N GLU A 264 -1.10 -14.75 17.74
CA GLU A 264 -1.18 -16.11 18.30
C GLU A 264 -0.11 -16.35 19.37
N ILE A 265 1.14 -15.96 19.10
CA ILE A 265 2.26 -16.13 20.04
C ILE A 265 2.01 -15.32 21.32
N LEU A 266 1.52 -14.09 21.20
CA LEU A 266 1.19 -13.26 22.36
C LEU A 266 0.04 -13.86 23.19
N GLN A 267 -1.01 -14.38 22.55
CA GLN A 267 -2.09 -15.09 23.23
C GLN A 267 -1.61 -16.38 23.91
N GLU A 268 -0.72 -17.12 23.25
CA GLU A 268 -0.12 -18.32 23.81
C GLU A 268 0.74 -18.00 25.04
N MET A 269 1.47 -16.89 25.03
CA MET A 269 2.24 -16.45 26.19
C MET A 269 1.33 -15.99 27.34
N ASP A 270 0.27 -15.25 27.05
CA ASP A 270 -0.68 -14.77 28.06
C ASP A 270 -1.43 -15.94 28.74
N SER A 271 -1.87 -16.92 27.95
CA SER A 271 -2.53 -18.13 28.47
C SER A 271 -1.59 -19.04 29.27
N ARG A 272 -0.31 -19.12 28.91
CA ARG A 272 0.71 -19.84 29.68
C ARG A 272 1.07 -19.13 31.00
N GLY A 273 0.75 -17.85 31.15
CA GLY A 273 1.04 -17.06 32.34
C GLY A 273 2.52 -16.65 32.42
N ASP A 274 3.21 -17.01 33.50
CA ASP A 274 4.58 -16.52 33.74
C ASP A 274 5.63 -17.24 32.89
N VAL A 275 5.82 -16.73 31.66
CA VAL A 275 6.90 -17.14 30.78
C VAL A 275 8.21 -16.53 31.28
N ARG A 276 9.10 -17.35 31.84
CA ARG A 276 10.39 -16.93 32.45
C ARG A 276 11.21 -15.98 31.56
N ASN A 277 11.30 -16.25 30.25
CA ASN A 277 11.97 -15.38 29.28
C ASN A 277 11.07 -15.17 28.03
N PRO A 278 10.27 -14.10 28.00
CA PRO A 278 9.31 -13.86 26.92
C PRO A 278 10.00 -13.57 25.58
N SER A 279 11.11 -12.82 25.57
CA SER A 279 11.84 -12.50 24.33
C SER A 279 12.35 -13.75 23.62
N ALA A 280 12.97 -14.67 24.37
CA ALA A 280 13.46 -15.94 23.82
C ALA A 280 12.33 -16.82 23.30
N PHE A 281 11.17 -16.81 23.99
CA PHE A 281 9.99 -17.55 23.54
C PHE A 281 9.49 -17.01 22.21
N VAL A 282 9.33 -15.69 22.06
CA VAL A 282 8.88 -15.05 20.82
C VAL A 282 9.84 -15.36 19.67
N VAL A 283 11.14 -15.15 19.87
CA VAL A 283 12.15 -15.36 18.82
C VAL A 283 12.16 -16.82 18.37
N LYS A 284 12.07 -17.77 19.31
CA LYS A 284 12.00 -19.20 18.98
C LYS A 284 10.70 -19.56 18.27
N ALA A 285 9.55 -19.07 18.76
CA ALA A 285 8.24 -19.38 18.17
C ALA A 285 8.09 -18.82 16.74
N LEU A 286 8.70 -17.67 16.45
CA LEU A 286 8.77 -17.09 15.11
C LEU A 286 9.76 -17.84 14.20
N ALA A 287 10.86 -18.36 14.75
CA ALA A 287 11.83 -19.17 14.00
C ALA A 287 11.29 -20.57 13.64
N ASP A 288 10.61 -21.24 14.58
CA ASP A 288 10.09 -22.59 14.40
C ASP A 288 8.86 -22.61 13.46
N HIS A 289 8.10 -21.53 13.41
CA HIS A 289 6.86 -21.42 12.64
C HIS A 289 6.73 -20.05 11.97
N SER A 290 7.51 -19.85 10.90
CA SER A 290 7.41 -18.66 10.05
C SER A 290 6.11 -18.61 9.23
N ALA A 291 5.37 -19.71 9.15
CA ALA A 291 4.03 -19.78 8.55
C ALA A 291 2.96 -20.00 9.63
N LEU A 292 1.76 -19.47 9.39
CA LEU A 292 0.54 -19.72 10.17
C LEU A 292 0.43 -21.20 10.54
N ARG A 293 0.37 -21.47 11.85
CA ARG A 293 0.16 -22.82 12.35
C ARG A 293 -1.26 -23.20 11.92
N ARG A 294 -1.40 -24.18 11.02
CA ARG A 294 -2.73 -24.74 10.74
C ARG A 294 -3.33 -25.11 12.10
N PRO A 295 -4.61 -24.78 12.37
CA PRO A 295 -5.28 -25.19 13.59
C PRO A 295 -5.37 -26.71 13.56
N GLU A 296 -4.32 -27.38 14.03
CA GLU A 296 -4.39 -28.79 14.33
C GLU A 296 -5.34 -28.89 15.51
N THR A 297 -6.51 -29.45 15.24
CA THR A 297 -7.46 -29.94 16.22
C THR A 297 -6.75 -30.86 17.21
N SER A 298 -6.20 -30.27 18.26
CA SER A 298 -5.58 -30.98 19.37
C SER A 298 -6.70 -31.65 20.17
N LEU A 299 -6.93 -32.93 19.86
CA LEU A 299 -7.90 -33.83 20.50
C LEU A 299 -7.40 -34.36 21.85
N VAL A 300 -6.72 -33.54 22.66
CA VAL A 300 -6.29 -33.95 24.01
C VAL A 300 -6.66 -32.88 25.03
N GLY A 301 -7.89 -33.01 25.54
CA GLY A 301 -8.29 -32.70 26.91
C GLY A 301 -8.07 -31.29 27.45
N ALA A 302 -9.10 -30.44 27.34
CA ALA A 302 -9.54 -29.57 28.43
C ALA A 302 -10.91 -28.97 28.06
N GLU A 303 -11.95 -29.44 28.73
CA GLU A 303 -13.24 -28.77 28.79
C GLU A 303 -13.05 -27.43 29.52
N HIS A 304 -13.01 -26.32 28.80
CA HIS A 304 -13.51 -25.02 29.25
C HIS A 304 -13.42 -23.99 28.12
N THR A 305 -14.46 -23.15 28.02
CA THR A 305 -14.50 -21.85 27.32
C THR A 305 -14.71 -21.83 25.80
N VAL A 306 -15.95 -22.10 25.37
CA VAL A 306 -16.50 -21.60 24.09
C VAL A 306 -17.49 -20.46 24.40
N ALA A 307 -17.00 -19.23 24.59
CA ALA A 307 -17.86 -18.04 24.68
C ALA A 307 -17.15 -16.69 24.41
N ALA A 308 -15.81 -16.65 24.31
CA ALA A 308 -15.06 -15.40 24.29
C ALA A 308 -15.28 -14.50 23.05
N PRO A 309 -15.34 -15.00 21.80
CA PRO A 309 -15.43 -14.09 20.64
C PRO A 309 -16.80 -13.44 20.49
N ALA A 310 -17.88 -14.10 20.91
CA ALA A 310 -19.23 -13.53 20.89
C ALA A 310 -19.42 -12.43 21.96
N LEU A 311 -18.82 -12.61 23.14
CA LEU A 311 -18.85 -11.61 24.20
C LEU A 311 -18.03 -10.36 23.85
N LEU A 312 -16.88 -10.53 23.19
CA LEU A 312 -16.08 -9.40 22.73
C LEU A 312 -16.80 -8.60 21.64
N ALA A 313 -17.42 -9.29 20.66
CA ALA A 313 -18.23 -8.64 19.63
C ALA A 313 -19.46 -7.90 20.20
N ALA A 314 -20.12 -8.49 21.21
CA ALA A 314 -21.23 -7.85 21.92
C ALA A 314 -20.76 -6.62 22.72
N GLN A 315 -19.56 -6.68 23.32
CA GLN A 315 -18.99 -5.55 24.06
C GLN A 315 -18.62 -4.38 23.14
N TYR A 316 -18.08 -4.65 21.94
CA TYR A 316 -17.81 -3.62 20.94
C TYR A 316 -19.09 -3.00 20.36
N MET A 317 -20.14 -3.79 20.13
CA MET A 317 -21.44 -3.24 19.70
C MET A 317 -22.07 -2.36 20.79
N LEU A 318 -22.00 -2.75 22.06
CA LEU A 318 -22.54 -1.95 23.17
C LEU A 318 -21.77 -0.62 23.33
N ALA A 319 -20.45 -0.63 23.16
CA ALA A 319 -19.63 0.58 23.20
C ALA A 319 -19.91 1.52 22.01
N ALA A 320 -20.12 0.96 20.80
CA ALA A 320 -20.52 1.75 19.63
C ALA A 320 -21.90 2.39 19.80
N GLN A 321 -22.85 1.67 20.41
CA GLN A 321 -24.20 2.16 20.69
C GLN A 321 -24.19 3.29 21.75
N ALA A 322 -23.33 3.18 22.76
CA ALA A 322 -23.12 4.22 23.75
C ALA A 322 -22.48 5.50 23.16
N ALA A 323 -21.54 5.36 22.22
CA ALA A 323 -20.94 6.50 21.52
C ALA A 323 -21.95 7.22 20.61
N GLN A 324 -22.87 6.47 19.99
CA GLN A 324 -23.93 7.03 19.15
C GLN A 324 -24.98 7.82 19.96
N ALA A 325 -25.25 7.41 21.20
CA ALA A 325 -26.15 8.11 22.11
C ALA A 325 -25.59 9.46 22.63
N GLN A 326 -24.27 9.62 22.65
CA GLN A 326 -23.62 10.89 23.07
C GLN A 326 -23.57 11.95 21.96
N LEU A 327 -23.80 11.57 20.70
CA LEU A 327 -23.78 12.48 19.55
C LEU A 327 -25.16 13.10 19.19
N MET A 328 -26.22 12.77 19.93
CA MET A 328 -27.59 13.26 19.69
C MET A 328 -28.16 14.15 20.83
N PRO A 329 -27.56 15.31 21.16
CA PRO A 329 -28.33 16.40 21.79
C PRO A 329 -28.26 17.76 21.04
N GLN A 330 -27.76 17.83 19.80
CA GLN A 330 -27.54 19.11 19.09
C GLN A 330 -28.64 19.49 18.07
N LEU A 331 -29.78 18.79 18.03
CA LEU A 331 -30.92 19.15 17.17
C LEU A 331 -32.19 19.48 17.98
N ALA A 332 -32.04 20.24 19.06
CA ALA A 332 -33.18 20.83 19.77
C ALA A 332 -33.57 22.18 19.14
N ILE A 333 -34.70 22.15 18.42
CA ILE A 333 -35.44 23.31 17.92
C ILE A 333 -35.95 24.13 19.12
N PRO A 334 -35.79 25.47 19.14
CA PRO A 334 -36.21 26.29 20.27
C PRO A 334 -37.73 26.47 20.27
N GLY A 335 -38.42 25.92 21.28
CA GLY A 335 -39.87 26.12 21.38
C GLY A 335 -40.65 25.38 22.46
N LEU A 336 -40.03 24.84 23.51
CA LEU A 336 -40.77 24.23 24.63
C LEU A 336 -40.02 24.45 25.95
N THR A 337 -40.36 25.56 26.60
CA THR A 337 -40.00 25.88 27.98
C THR A 337 -40.92 25.15 28.94
N GLY A 338 -40.35 24.34 29.84
CA GLY A 338 -41.07 23.85 31.00
C GLY A 338 -40.45 22.60 31.62
N LEU A 339 -39.80 22.81 32.77
CA LEU A 339 -39.46 21.80 33.78
C LEU A 339 -38.29 20.86 33.47
N THR A 340 -37.09 21.27 33.87
CA THR A 340 -36.21 20.50 34.78
C THR A 340 -34.99 21.35 35.16
N SER A 341 -35.09 22.02 36.30
CA SER A 341 -33.94 22.53 37.05
C SER A 341 -33.37 21.40 37.90
N GLN A 342 -32.07 21.45 38.18
CA GLN A 342 -31.23 20.50 38.93
C GLN A 342 -30.59 19.39 38.08
N TYR A 343 -29.37 19.64 37.60
CA TYR A 343 -28.18 18.77 37.69
C TYR A 343 -27.07 19.33 36.78
N SER A 344 -26.38 20.39 37.22
CA SER A 344 -25.19 20.90 36.53
C SER A 344 -24.34 21.78 37.44
N GLN A 345 -23.80 21.18 38.50
CA GLN A 345 -22.61 21.67 39.19
C GLN A 345 -21.80 20.44 39.60
N LEU A 346 -20.72 20.15 38.85
CA LEU A 346 -19.53 19.34 39.22
C LEU A 346 -18.80 18.81 37.96
N ALA A 347 -18.44 19.70 37.04
CA ALA A 347 -17.54 19.36 35.94
C ALA A 347 -16.57 20.53 35.71
N GLY A 348 -15.50 20.58 36.51
CA GLY A 348 -14.54 21.66 36.41
C GLY A 348 -13.33 21.55 37.34
N LEU A 349 -12.76 20.36 37.57
CA LEU A 349 -11.52 20.22 38.36
C LEU A 349 -10.66 19.00 37.94
N SER A 350 -10.48 18.75 36.64
CA SER A 350 -9.68 17.60 36.15
C SER A 350 -8.34 17.98 35.49
N GLY A 351 -7.90 19.24 35.59
CA GLY A 351 -6.81 19.77 34.75
C GLY A 351 -5.48 20.12 35.42
N LEU A 352 -5.25 19.84 36.72
CA LEU A 352 -4.11 20.42 37.46
C LEU A 352 -3.16 19.43 38.16
N SER A 353 -3.11 18.16 37.76
CA SER A 353 -2.26 17.14 38.41
C SER A 353 -0.86 16.95 37.79
N GLY A 354 -0.25 18.00 37.22
CA GLY A 354 0.97 17.87 36.43
C GLY A 354 2.17 18.76 36.82
N LEU A 355 2.11 19.52 37.91
CA LEU A 355 3.20 20.44 38.29
C LEU A 355 4.04 19.90 39.46
N PRO A 356 5.35 19.65 39.28
CA PRO A 356 6.22 19.26 40.37
C PRO A 356 6.57 20.48 41.24
N GLY A 357 6.38 20.38 42.57
CA GLY A 357 7.02 21.29 43.53
C GLY A 357 6.11 22.13 44.44
N LEU A 358 4.79 21.91 44.48
CA LEU A 358 3.91 22.59 45.45
C LEU A 358 3.37 21.61 46.50
N ALA A 359 3.66 21.89 47.77
CA ALA A 359 3.15 21.09 48.89
C ALA A 359 1.63 21.29 49.03
N ALA A 360 0.89 20.19 49.23
CA ALA A 360 -0.57 20.18 49.34
C ALA A 360 -1.15 21.12 50.41
N SER A 361 -0.35 21.53 51.40
CA SER A 361 -0.73 22.50 52.43
C SER A 361 -0.84 23.95 51.96
N GLN A 362 -0.32 24.29 50.77
CA GLN A 362 -0.40 25.66 50.22
C GLN A 362 -1.65 25.88 49.35
N ILE A 363 -2.32 24.81 48.92
CA ILE A 363 -3.51 24.88 48.06
C ILE A 363 -4.79 25.13 48.88
N ALA A 364 -4.76 24.84 50.19
CA ALA A 364 -5.92 24.96 51.08
C ALA A 364 -6.29 26.40 51.51
N GLY A 365 -5.55 27.42 51.07
CA GLY A 365 -5.75 28.82 51.49
C GLY A 365 -6.21 29.79 50.40
N LEU A 366 -6.36 29.35 49.15
CA LEU A 366 -6.62 30.26 48.03
C LEU A 366 -8.11 30.53 47.86
N THR A 367 -8.52 31.78 48.08
CA THR A 367 -9.88 32.26 47.81
C THR A 367 -10.03 32.67 46.34
N ALA A 368 -11.23 32.50 45.78
CA ALA A 368 -11.56 32.71 44.36
C ALA A 368 -11.10 34.04 43.71
N PRO A 369 -10.91 35.19 44.39
CA PRO A 369 -10.40 36.39 43.73
C PRO A 369 -8.88 36.42 43.49
N GLN A 370 -8.10 35.43 43.94
CA GLN A 370 -6.62 35.46 43.82
C GLN A 370 -6.04 34.75 42.58
N ILE A 371 -6.87 34.02 41.83
CA ILE A 371 -6.44 33.24 40.65
C ILE A 371 -5.94 34.11 39.46
N PRO A 372 -6.44 35.34 39.21
CA PRO A 372 -5.96 36.14 38.09
C PRO A 372 -4.57 36.78 38.28
N GLN A 373 -4.02 36.82 39.50
CA GLN A 373 -2.77 37.55 39.78
C GLN A 373 -1.49 36.70 39.62
N LEU A 374 -1.59 35.37 39.61
CA LEU A 374 -0.45 34.47 39.38
C LEU A 374 -0.12 34.27 37.89
N ALA A 375 -1.08 34.51 36.99
CA ALA A 375 -0.86 34.40 35.54
C ALA A 375 -0.07 35.60 34.95
N ALA A 376 -0.01 36.74 35.65
CA ALA A 376 0.64 37.96 35.15
C ALA A 376 2.13 38.09 35.54
N ALA A 377 2.64 37.24 36.43
CA ALA A 377 4.02 37.35 36.94
C ALA A 377 5.05 36.45 36.22
N GLN A 378 4.64 35.66 35.22
CA GLN A 378 5.53 34.71 34.50
C GLN A 378 6.04 35.22 33.13
N LEU A 379 5.74 36.46 32.74
CA LEU A 379 6.13 37.03 31.45
C LEU A 379 7.33 38.01 31.51
N ALA A 380 8.15 37.94 32.56
CA ALA A 380 9.36 38.76 32.69
C ALA A 380 10.54 37.91 33.20
N ALA A 381 11.13 37.11 32.32
CA ALA A 381 12.45 36.51 32.54
C ALA A 381 13.37 36.88 31.36
N PRO A 382 14.55 37.48 31.61
CA PRO A 382 15.46 37.89 30.55
C PRO A 382 16.17 36.67 29.92
N GLN A 383 16.12 36.59 28.60
CA GLN A 383 16.88 35.66 27.77
C GLN A 383 18.39 35.95 27.94
N LEU A 384 19.07 35.11 28.73
CA LEU A 384 20.53 35.05 28.81
C LEU A 384 21.07 34.28 27.61
N THR A 385 21.60 35.00 26.63
CA THR A 385 22.45 34.45 25.57
C THR A 385 23.81 34.06 26.17
N PRO A 386 24.28 32.80 26.05
CA PRO A 386 25.62 32.43 26.48
C PRO A 386 26.67 32.98 25.49
N PRO A 387 27.87 33.34 25.98
CA PRO A 387 28.92 33.97 25.18
C PRO A 387 29.53 32.99 24.18
N GLY A 388 29.71 33.47 22.94
CA GLY A 388 30.30 32.73 21.84
C GLY A 388 31.76 32.37 22.11
N PHE A 389 32.00 31.10 22.40
CA PHE A 389 33.29 30.46 22.14
C PHE A 389 33.32 30.05 20.67
N PHE A 390 33.90 30.90 19.83
CA PHE A 390 34.39 30.48 18.52
C PHE A 390 35.57 29.54 18.74
N LEU A 391 35.29 28.24 18.83
CA LEU A 391 36.32 27.23 18.63
C LEU A 391 36.83 27.36 17.19
N PRO A 392 38.15 27.25 16.95
CA PRO A 392 38.71 27.27 15.61
C PRO A 392 38.00 26.18 14.78
N SER A 393 37.67 26.50 13.53
CA SER A 393 36.93 25.65 12.59
C SER A 393 37.54 24.24 12.54
N ALA A 394 37.04 23.35 13.40
CA ALA A 394 37.47 21.97 13.43
C ALA A 394 37.03 21.35 12.11
N ASP A 395 37.95 20.67 11.45
CA ASP A 395 37.64 19.86 10.29
C ASP A 395 36.46 18.94 10.66
N PRO A 396 35.30 19.05 9.99
CA PRO A 396 34.10 18.33 10.38
C PRO A 396 34.32 16.81 10.35
N LEU A 397 35.26 16.32 9.54
CA LEU A 397 35.68 14.92 9.57
C LEU A 397 36.37 14.56 10.90
N GLN A 398 37.28 15.40 11.40
CA GLN A 398 37.95 15.18 12.70
C GLN A 398 36.95 15.24 13.86
N GLN A 399 35.97 16.14 13.78
CA GLN A 399 34.90 16.21 14.79
C GLN A 399 34.07 14.92 14.80
N MET A 400 33.69 14.40 13.63
CA MET A 400 32.93 13.16 13.52
C MET A 400 33.72 11.94 14.01
N LEU A 401 35.02 11.87 13.70
CA LEU A 401 35.90 10.81 14.21
C LEU A 401 36.09 10.88 15.73
N ALA A 402 36.17 12.08 16.29
CA ALA A 402 36.26 12.28 17.74
C ALA A 402 34.96 11.87 18.47
N LEU A 403 33.80 12.08 17.85
CA LEU A 403 32.50 11.69 18.40
C LEU A 403 32.27 10.17 18.41
N HIS A 404 32.93 9.42 17.51
CA HIS A 404 32.69 7.98 17.32
C HIS A 404 33.97 7.13 17.36
N PRO A 405 34.66 7.05 18.52
CA PRO A 405 35.94 6.34 18.64
C PRO A 405 35.84 4.84 18.34
N ALA A 406 34.67 4.23 18.58
CA ALA A 406 34.43 2.82 18.29
C ALA A 406 34.46 2.51 16.77
N VAL A 407 33.94 3.42 15.94
CA VAL A 407 33.99 3.27 14.47
C VAL A 407 35.41 3.53 13.99
N THR A 408 36.07 4.56 14.51
CA THR A 408 37.46 4.90 14.15
C THR A 408 38.43 3.76 14.46
N ALA A 409 38.25 3.05 15.57
CA ALA A 409 39.07 1.89 15.93
C ALA A 409 38.92 0.69 14.98
N GLN A 410 37.84 0.63 14.20
CA GLN A 410 37.56 -0.44 13.24
C GLN A 410 37.94 -0.08 11.79
N LEU A 411 38.34 1.17 11.54
CA LEU A 411 38.80 1.62 10.23
C LEU A 411 40.28 1.31 10.04
N ASP A 412 40.60 0.65 8.92
CA ASP A 412 41.98 0.42 8.52
C ASP A 412 42.62 1.69 7.92
N GLU A 413 43.93 1.67 7.76
CA GLU A 413 44.71 2.80 7.27
C GLU A 413 44.29 3.22 5.84
N ARG A 414 43.82 2.27 5.01
CA ARG A 414 43.37 2.55 3.64
C ARG A 414 42.02 3.25 3.61
N ALA A 415 41.08 2.84 4.45
CA ALA A 415 39.78 3.48 4.62
C ALA A 415 39.93 4.89 5.20
N MET A 416 40.81 5.06 6.20
CA MET A 416 41.15 6.37 6.76
C MET A 416 41.77 7.30 5.71
N SER A 417 42.73 6.82 4.93
CA SER A 417 43.33 7.58 3.83
C SER A 417 42.30 7.96 2.76
N SER A 418 41.34 7.06 2.48
CA SER A 418 40.27 7.31 1.50
C SER A 418 39.28 8.36 1.99
N LEU A 419 38.95 8.38 3.28
CA LEU A 419 38.10 9.40 3.89
C LEU A 419 38.78 10.79 3.87
N GLN A 420 40.06 10.86 4.20
CA GLN A 420 40.84 12.11 4.17
C GLN A 420 41.04 12.66 2.75
N ALA A 421 41.10 11.78 1.74
CA ALA A 421 41.21 12.19 0.33
C ALA A 421 39.86 12.58 -0.30
N THR A 422 38.74 12.27 0.36
CA THR A 422 37.38 12.59 -0.11
C THR A 422 36.96 13.96 0.41
N GLU A 423 36.03 14.63 -0.28
CA GLU A 423 35.37 15.84 0.21
C GLU A 423 34.81 15.63 1.64
N PRO A 424 35.07 16.53 2.60
CA PRO A 424 34.77 16.33 4.01
C PRO A 424 33.28 16.10 4.27
N ALA A 425 32.38 16.79 3.54
CA ALA A 425 30.94 16.59 3.66
C ALA A 425 30.51 15.15 3.33
N ARG A 426 31.10 14.55 2.29
CA ARG A 426 30.80 13.18 1.88
C ARG A 426 31.42 12.16 2.86
N ALA A 427 32.63 12.42 3.35
CA ALA A 427 33.27 11.58 4.36
C ALA A 427 32.44 11.52 5.65
N VAL A 428 31.91 12.66 6.11
CA VAL A 428 31.00 12.75 7.27
C VAL A 428 29.73 11.94 7.04
N GLN A 429 29.08 12.09 5.88
CA GLN A 429 27.87 11.34 5.55
C GLN A 429 28.08 9.81 5.58
N VAL A 430 29.20 9.33 5.05
CA VAL A 430 29.52 7.89 5.06
C VAL A 430 29.72 7.38 6.50
N LEU A 431 30.35 8.18 7.38
CA LEU A 431 30.50 7.83 8.79
C LEU A 431 29.14 7.84 9.53
N GLU A 432 28.27 8.81 9.28
CA GLU A 432 26.91 8.85 9.84
C GLU A 432 26.09 7.62 9.44
N GLU A 433 26.19 7.16 8.20
CA GLU A 433 25.52 5.93 7.76
C GLU A 433 25.99 4.69 8.53
N ILE A 434 27.30 4.60 8.81
CA ILE A 434 27.86 3.47 9.58
C ILE A 434 27.34 3.51 11.03
N VAL A 435 27.34 4.69 11.65
CA VAL A 435 26.82 4.87 13.02
C VAL A 435 25.33 4.58 13.10
N THR A 436 24.54 5.04 12.11
CA THR A 436 23.09 4.87 12.07
C THR A 436 22.70 3.40 11.90
N ARG A 437 23.44 2.64 11.09
CA ARG A 437 23.18 1.21 10.90
C ARG A 437 23.53 0.39 12.15
N GLY A 438 24.64 0.72 12.82
CA GLY A 438 25.04 0.09 14.09
C GLY A 438 25.44 -1.39 14.01
N ASP A 439 25.22 -2.06 12.88
CA ASP A 439 25.46 -3.49 12.65
C ASP A 439 26.45 -3.77 11.50
N VAL A 440 27.22 -2.75 11.09
CA VAL A 440 28.21 -2.89 10.00
C VAL A 440 29.41 -3.71 10.49
N GLN A 441 29.46 -4.98 10.10
CA GLN A 441 30.51 -5.92 10.51
C GLN A 441 31.93 -5.54 10.05
N ASN A 442 32.05 -4.81 8.93
CA ASN A 442 33.33 -4.36 8.39
C ASN A 442 33.24 -2.92 7.90
N PRO A 443 33.45 -1.92 8.78
CA PRO A 443 33.37 -0.50 8.44
C PRO A 443 34.33 -0.10 7.33
N SER A 444 35.55 -0.65 7.31
CA SER A 444 36.56 -0.35 6.28
C SER A 444 36.09 -0.71 4.87
N ALA A 445 35.52 -1.92 4.71
CA ALA A 445 34.95 -2.35 3.44
C ALA A 445 33.72 -1.51 3.03
N TYR A 446 32.89 -1.11 4.00
CA TYR A 446 31.75 -0.24 3.75
C TYR A 446 32.18 1.13 3.24
N VAL A 447 33.17 1.76 3.89
CA VAL A 447 33.75 3.04 3.45
C VAL A 447 34.26 2.93 2.02
N ALA A 448 35.06 1.92 1.69
CA ALA A 448 35.59 1.72 0.35
C ALA A 448 34.47 1.52 -0.71
N ALA A 449 33.43 0.75 -0.38
CA ALA A 449 32.28 0.53 -1.25
C ALA A 449 31.43 1.79 -1.45
N SER A 450 31.19 2.56 -0.39
CA SER A 450 30.36 3.77 -0.43
C SER A 450 31.04 4.94 -1.14
N LEU A 451 32.38 5.04 -1.03
CA LEU A 451 33.18 6.03 -1.76
C LEU A 451 33.36 5.67 -3.24
N SER A 452 33.50 4.38 -3.58
CA SER A 452 33.61 3.94 -4.98
C SER A 452 32.29 4.04 -5.77
N ARG A 453 31.15 3.78 -5.12
CA ARG A 453 29.81 3.96 -5.71
C ARG A 453 29.42 5.43 -5.86
N GLY A 454 29.94 6.27 -4.97
CA GLY A 454 29.63 7.68 -4.89
C GLY A 454 30.45 8.56 -5.81
N ARG A 455 31.27 8.02 -6.73
CA ARG A 455 32.04 8.84 -7.68
C ARG A 455 31.03 9.60 -8.54
N PRO A 456 30.81 10.91 -8.31
CA PRO A 456 29.88 11.65 -9.13
C PRO A 456 30.51 11.70 -10.51
N GLU A 457 29.75 11.37 -11.56
CA GLU A 457 30.06 11.84 -12.90
C GLU A 457 29.90 13.37 -12.95
N MET A 458 30.65 14.12 -12.15
CA MET A 458 31.02 15.47 -12.50
C MET A 458 32.05 15.36 -13.63
N ARG A 459 31.55 14.94 -14.80
CA ARG A 459 32.07 15.44 -16.07
C ARG A 459 32.12 16.95 -15.91
N THR A 460 33.33 17.46 -15.87
CA THR A 460 33.74 18.84 -16.08
C THR A 460 32.74 19.62 -16.95
N LEU A 461 31.74 20.24 -16.32
CA LEU A 461 31.05 21.40 -16.86
C LEU A 461 31.93 22.61 -16.50
N THR A 462 33.09 22.66 -17.14
CA THR A 462 33.90 23.87 -17.24
C THR A 462 34.12 24.14 -18.73
N THR A 463 33.02 24.37 -19.44
CA THR A 463 33.05 25.06 -20.73
C THR A 463 32.68 26.51 -20.49
N LEU A 464 33.72 27.35 -20.45
CA LEU A 464 33.63 28.79 -20.69
C LEU A 464 32.89 29.05 -22.02
N PRO A 465 32.20 30.21 -22.17
CA PRO A 465 31.49 30.54 -23.39
C PRO A 465 32.50 30.89 -24.48
N GLY A 466 32.70 29.97 -25.43
CA GLY A 466 33.59 30.14 -26.56
C GLY A 466 32.90 29.75 -27.87
N ASP A 467 32.43 30.77 -28.57
CA ASP A 467 32.31 30.88 -30.03
C ASP A 467 31.49 29.83 -30.82
N PRO A 468 30.27 30.16 -31.31
CA PRO A 468 29.42 29.25 -32.09
C PRO A 468 29.94 28.95 -33.51
N ALA A 469 31.09 29.49 -33.93
CA ALA A 469 31.60 29.33 -35.30
C ALA A 469 32.38 28.02 -35.56
N ALA A 470 32.79 27.26 -34.53
CA ALA A 470 33.67 26.10 -34.69
C ALA A 470 32.93 24.74 -34.80
N ALA A 471 31.64 24.67 -34.48
CA ALA A 471 30.90 23.39 -34.42
C ALA A 471 30.48 22.84 -35.80
N ALA A 472 30.63 23.60 -36.89
CA ALA A 472 30.17 23.21 -38.23
C ALA A 472 31.19 22.37 -39.04
N GLN A 473 32.42 22.16 -38.58
CA GLN A 473 33.45 21.46 -39.37
C GLN A 473 33.74 20.00 -38.96
N ALA A 474 33.10 19.46 -37.91
CA ALA A 474 33.45 18.14 -37.37
C ALA A 474 32.58 16.95 -37.84
N LEU A 475 31.56 17.16 -38.68
CA LEU A 475 30.65 16.08 -39.11
C LEU A 475 30.90 15.52 -40.53
N GLY A 476 32.01 15.88 -41.17
CA GLY A 476 32.35 15.39 -42.50
C GLY A 476 33.63 14.57 -42.51
N ARG A 477 33.59 13.28 -42.13
CA ARG A 477 34.57 12.26 -42.61
C ARG A 477 34.19 10.81 -42.26
N SER A 478 34.19 9.99 -43.31
CA SER A 478 34.37 8.53 -43.36
C SER A 478 33.19 7.60 -43.03
N ARG A 479 32.43 7.23 -44.07
CA ARG A 479 31.92 5.86 -44.23
C ARG A 479 32.54 5.26 -45.48
N SER A 480 33.46 4.32 -45.27
CA SER A 480 34.07 3.49 -46.33
C SER A 480 33.07 2.44 -46.82
N PRO A 481 33.08 2.06 -48.11
CA PRO A 481 32.18 1.06 -48.66
C PRO A 481 32.63 -0.37 -48.34
N ARG A 482 31.66 -1.19 -47.90
CA ARG A 482 31.82 -2.61 -47.58
C ARG A 482 31.91 -3.41 -48.88
N ARG A 483 33.07 -4.01 -49.14
CA ARG A 483 33.31 -5.01 -50.19
C ARG A 483 32.33 -6.18 -50.07
N GLN A 484 31.60 -6.47 -51.14
CA GLN A 484 31.02 -7.80 -51.39
C GLN A 484 32.14 -8.74 -51.81
N ALA A 485 32.30 -9.84 -51.07
CA ALA A 485 33.10 -10.98 -51.49
C ALA A 485 32.13 -12.04 -52.02
N GLY A 486 32.31 -12.44 -53.27
CA GLY A 486 31.80 -13.70 -53.78
C GLY A 486 32.56 -14.87 -53.17
N PHE A 487 31.89 -16.00 -53.07
CA PHE A 487 32.51 -17.31 -52.89
C PHE A 487 32.00 -18.24 -54.02
N PRO A 488 32.86 -19.17 -54.49
CA PRO A 488 32.67 -20.00 -55.68
C PRO A 488 31.57 -21.06 -55.56
#